data_AF-V4UCA3-F1
#
_entry.id   AF-V4UCA3-F1
#
_cell.length_a   1.000
_cell.length_b   1.000
_cell.length_c   1.000
_cell.angle_alpha   90.00
_cell.angle_beta   90.00
_cell.angle_gamma   90.00
#
_symmetry.space_group_name_H-M   'P 1'
#
loop_
_entity.id
_entity.type
_entity.pdbx_description
1 polymer ?
#
loop_
_entity_poly.entity_id
_entity_poly.type
_entity_poly.pdbx_seq_one_letter_code
_entity_poly.pdbx_strand_id
1 'polypeptide(L)'
;MDKKNENGEESVNKDGSICGYDSLHTLLSANLKPHIYQEVSRLLHGLNCGKPLELVALSANGKALSSEHDFDLQGFCFRADKEFLREPRVVRVGLIQSSIVLPTTLHFLDQKKAIFQKLKLLIDAAGVSGVNILCLQEAWTMPFAFCTREKRWCEFAEPVDGESTQFLQELAQKYNMVIISPILERDVNHGDTIWNTAIIIGNHGNIIGKHRK
;
A
#
# COMPACT_ATOMS: atom_id res chain seq x y z
N MET A 1 -1.32 32.74 -50.31
CA MET A 1 -1.69 32.97 -48.90
C MET A 1 -2.76 31.94 -48.60
N ASP A 2 -2.44 30.89 -47.85
CA ASP A 2 -3.41 30.27 -46.95
C ASP A 2 -2.67 29.32 -46.00
N LYS A 3 -3.00 29.50 -44.73
CA LYS A 3 -2.27 29.05 -43.55
C LYS A 3 -2.35 27.53 -43.40
N LYS A 4 -1.19 26.90 -43.14
CA LYS A 4 -1.10 25.59 -42.50
C LYS A 4 -1.79 25.67 -41.14
N ASN A 5 -2.89 24.94 -40.96
CA ASN A 5 -3.37 24.55 -39.64
C ASN A 5 -2.53 23.35 -39.19
N GLU A 6 -1.48 23.62 -38.40
CA GLU A 6 -0.85 22.61 -37.55
C GLU A 6 -1.74 22.42 -36.33
N ASN A 7 -2.71 21.50 -36.44
CA ASN A 7 -3.33 20.91 -35.26
C ASN A 7 -2.30 19.93 -34.69
N GLY A 8 -1.51 20.39 -33.71
CA GLY A 8 -0.80 19.51 -32.81
C GLY A 8 -1.83 18.71 -32.02
N GLU A 9 -2.00 17.44 -32.39
CA GLU A 9 -2.63 16.46 -31.51
C GLU A 9 -1.73 16.33 -30.28
N GLU A 10 -2.09 17.03 -29.19
CA GLU A 10 -1.55 16.75 -27.87
C GLU A 10 -1.91 15.30 -27.55
N SER A 11 -0.89 14.45 -27.61
CA SER A 11 -0.95 13.08 -27.11
C SER A 11 -1.28 13.16 -25.62
N VAL A 12 -2.54 12.92 -25.28
CA VAL A 12 -2.98 12.73 -23.90
C VAL A 12 -2.13 11.59 -23.31
N ASN A 13 -1.26 11.91 -22.34
CA ASN A 13 -0.40 10.95 -21.66
C ASN A 13 -1.27 9.85 -21.05
N LYS A 14 -1.21 8.65 -21.63
CA LYS A 14 -2.05 7.48 -21.29
C LYS A 14 -1.58 6.72 -20.04
N ASP A 15 -0.51 7.17 -19.42
CA ASP A 15 0.22 6.48 -18.36
C ASP A 15 -0.07 7.02 -16.94
N GLY A 16 -0.92 8.04 -16.80
CA GLY A 16 -1.21 8.66 -15.49
C GLY A 16 -0.05 9.48 -14.94
N SER A 17 0.97 9.76 -15.77
CA SER A 17 2.11 10.59 -15.40
C SER A 17 1.72 12.07 -15.26
N ILE A 18 2.45 12.78 -14.42
CA ILE A 18 2.29 14.22 -14.20
C ILE A 18 3.27 14.95 -15.12
N CYS A 19 2.83 15.30 -16.33
CA CYS A 19 3.68 15.92 -17.36
C CYS A 19 4.93 15.06 -17.68
N GLY A 20 4.79 13.74 -17.75
CA GLY A 20 5.89 12.80 -18.02
C GLY A 20 6.73 12.41 -16.81
N TYR A 21 6.33 12.80 -15.59
CA TYR A 21 6.96 12.39 -14.34
C TYR A 21 6.06 11.43 -13.56
N ASP A 22 6.66 10.44 -12.92
CA ASP A 22 5.94 9.39 -12.19
C ASP A 22 5.41 9.86 -10.83
N SER A 23 5.92 10.99 -10.31
CA SER A 23 5.46 11.56 -9.05
C SER A 23 5.65 13.07 -9.00
N LEU A 24 4.87 13.73 -8.13
CA LEU A 24 5.05 15.14 -7.81
C LEU A 24 6.47 15.41 -7.27
N HIS A 25 7.02 14.48 -6.48
CA HIS A 25 8.37 14.59 -5.96
C HIS A 25 9.40 14.67 -7.09
N THR A 26 9.36 13.73 -8.04
CA THR A 26 10.29 13.67 -9.17
C THR A 26 10.15 14.91 -10.07
N LEU A 27 8.91 15.33 -10.35
CA LEU A 27 8.63 16.56 -11.09
C LEU A 27 9.30 17.78 -10.44
N LEU A 28 9.10 17.97 -9.14
CA LEU A 28 9.65 19.13 -8.43
C LEU A 28 11.16 19.06 -8.33
N SER A 29 11.74 17.90 -8.00
CA SER A 29 13.19 17.75 -7.83
C SER A 29 13.97 17.89 -9.12
N ALA A 30 13.40 17.47 -10.26
CA ALA A 30 14.05 17.54 -11.56
C ALA A 30 14.02 18.95 -12.17
N ASN A 31 13.00 19.76 -11.85
CA ASN A 31 12.75 21.04 -12.54
C ASN A 31 13.03 22.28 -11.69
N LEU A 32 13.12 22.16 -10.37
CA LEU A 32 13.41 23.28 -9.49
C LEU A 32 14.91 23.36 -9.15
N LYS A 33 15.44 24.58 -9.05
CA LYS A 33 16.79 24.80 -8.50
C LYS A 33 16.87 24.23 -7.08
N PRO A 34 18.00 23.65 -6.63
CA PRO A 34 18.09 22.95 -5.35
C PRO A 34 17.55 23.73 -4.13
N HIS A 35 17.88 25.02 -4.02
CA HIS A 35 17.40 25.87 -2.91
C HIS A 35 15.88 26.14 -2.97
N ILE A 36 15.32 26.26 -4.18
CA ILE A 36 13.86 26.44 -4.37
C ILE A 36 13.16 25.12 -4.04
N TYR A 37 13.68 24.00 -4.53
CA TYR A 37 13.14 22.67 -4.23
C TYR A 37 13.11 22.39 -2.72
N GLN A 38 14.17 22.74 -2.00
CA GLN A 38 14.23 22.63 -0.54
C GLN A 38 13.15 23.47 0.14
N GLU A 39 12.96 24.72 -0.28
CA GLU A 39 11.95 25.61 0.31
C GLU A 39 10.51 25.15 -0.01
N VAL A 40 10.25 24.73 -1.25
CA VAL A 40 8.97 24.15 -1.65
C VAL A 40 8.69 22.87 -0.85
N SER A 41 9.67 21.98 -0.70
CA SER A 41 9.54 20.76 0.08
C SER A 41 9.26 21.05 1.56
N ARG A 42 9.91 22.08 2.13
CA ARG A 42 9.66 22.54 3.51
C ARG A 42 8.22 23.01 3.69
N LEU A 43 7.66 23.72 2.70
CA LEU A 43 6.28 24.22 2.76
C LEU A 43 5.24 23.10 2.55
N LEU A 44 5.48 22.17 1.62
CA LEU A 44 4.54 21.10 1.29
C LEU A 44 4.55 19.96 2.32
N HIS A 45 5.73 19.51 2.75
CA HIS A 45 5.88 18.34 3.62
C HIS A 45 6.14 18.70 5.09
N GLY A 46 6.63 19.92 5.37
CA GLY A 46 7.08 20.31 6.69
C GLY A 46 8.47 19.77 7.05
N LEU A 47 8.80 19.83 8.34
CA LEU A 47 10.07 19.36 8.90
C LEU A 47 9.79 18.37 10.03
N ASN A 48 10.66 17.37 10.18
CA ASN A 48 10.66 16.48 11.33
C ASN A 48 11.81 16.87 12.27
N CYS A 49 11.47 17.31 13.49
CA CYS A 49 12.43 17.84 14.46
C CYS A 49 13.36 18.94 13.89
N GLY A 50 12.78 19.86 13.11
CA GLY A 50 13.51 20.99 12.50
C GLY A 50 14.39 20.62 11.31
N LYS A 51 14.34 19.38 10.80
CA LYS A 51 15.11 18.91 9.65
C LYS A 51 14.21 18.34 8.54
N PRO A 52 14.65 18.35 7.29
CA PRO A 52 13.98 17.60 6.22
C PRO A 52 13.87 16.12 6.59
N LEU A 53 12.83 15.46 6.09
CA LEU A 53 12.57 14.05 6.35
C LEU A 53 13.76 13.19 5.91
N GLU A 54 14.29 12.38 6.83
CA GLU A 54 15.44 11.51 6.57
C GLU A 54 15.02 10.26 5.80
N LEU A 55 15.84 9.84 4.84
CA LEU A 55 15.67 8.56 4.15
C LEU A 55 16.25 7.42 4.98
N VAL A 56 15.58 6.28 4.98
CA VAL A 56 16.06 5.05 5.62
C VAL A 56 16.76 4.18 4.58
N ALA A 57 17.96 3.72 4.92
CA ALA A 57 18.63 2.69 4.12
C ALA A 57 17.77 1.42 4.07
N LEU A 58 17.33 1.06 2.88
CA LEU A 58 16.56 -0.15 2.62
C LEU A 58 17.48 -1.38 2.67
N SER A 59 16.95 -2.51 3.15
CA SER A 59 17.71 -3.77 3.22
C SER A 59 18.10 -4.26 1.82
N ALA A 60 19.25 -4.93 1.70
CA ALA A 60 19.71 -5.46 0.41
C ALA A 60 18.69 -6.44 -0.18
N ASN A 61 18.13 -7.32 0.66
CA ASN A 61 17.10 -8.28 0.26
C ASN A 61 15.80 -7.60 -0.19
N GLY A 62 15.38 -6.53 0.50
CA GLY A 62 14.20 -5.76 0.10
C GLY A 62 14.39 -5.07 -1.26
N LYS A 63 15.57 -4.49 -1.50
CA LYS A 63 15.91 -3.89 -2.80
C LYS A 63 15.94 -4.93 -3.92
N ALA A 64 16.52 -6.11 -3.67
CA ALA A 64 16.55 -7.19 -4.64
C ALA A 64 15.14 -7.63 -5.06
N LEU A 65 14.24 -7.84 -4.08
CA LEU A 65 12.84 -8.17 -4.35
C LEU A 65 12.11 -7.07 -5.14
N SER A 66 12.35 -5.81 -4.78
CA SER A 66 11.79 -4.64 -5.48
C SER A 66 12.21 -4.58 -6.95
N SER A 67 13.50 -4.82 -7.22
CA SER A 67 14.01 -4.86 -8.60
C SER A 67 13.56 -6.10 -9.38
N GLU A 68 13.49 -7.27 -8.73
CA GLU A 68 13.08 -8.53 -9.36
C GLU A 68 11.60 -8.55 -9.74
N HIS A 69 10.74 -7.94 -8.92
CA HIS A 69 9.29 -7.98 -9.08
C HIS A 69 8.67 -6.64 -9.45
N ASP A 70 9.49 -5.67 -9.85
CA ASP A 70 9.09 -4.38 -10.43
C ASP A 70 8.05 -3.63 -9.56
N PHE A 71 8.45 -3.31 -8.33
CA PHE A 71 7.65 -2.45 -7.45
C PHE A 71 8.50 -1.43 -6.72
N ASP A 72 7.92 -0.26 -6.46
CA ASP A 72 8.57 0.80 -5.71
C ASP A 72 8.80 0.41 -4.24
N LEU A 73 10.01 0.67 -3.74
CA LEU A 73 10.35 0.53 -2.33
C LEU A 73 11.00 1.82 -1.83
N GLN A 74 10.37 2.44 -0.83
CA GLN A 74 10.84 3.68 -0.22
C GLN A 74 10.83 3.57 1.30
N GLY A 75 11.73 4.31 1.96
CA GLY A 75 11.90 4.27 3.40
C GLY A 75 12.21 5.66 3.95
N PHE A 76 11.45 6.07 4.96
CA PHE A 76 11.55 7.38 5.60
C PHE A 76 11.63 7.22 7.13
N CYS A 77 12.31 8.15 7.80
CA CYS A 77 12.49 8.14 9.25
C CYS A 77 11.88 9.38 9.88
N PHE A 78 10.95 9.15 10.81
CA PHE A 78 10.46 10.18 11.72
C PHE A 78 11.13 9.99 13.07
N ARG A 79 11.78 11.05 13.55
CA ARG A 79 12.41 11.17 14.86
C ARG A 79 11.52 11.93 15.82
N ALA A 80 11.85 11.78 17.09
CA ALA A 80 11.36 12.59 18.20
C ALA A 80 12.57 13.09 19.00
N ASP A 81 12.37 14.14 19.78
CA ASP A 81 13.39 14.63 20.70
C ASP A 81 13.75 13.57 21.74
N LYS A 82 15.02 13.59 22.17
CA LYS A 82 15.50 12.66 23.19
C LYS A 82 14.84 12.97 24.53
N GLU A 83 14.07 12.02 25.05
CA GLU A 83 13.65 12.04 26.45
C GLU A 83 14.75 11.47 27.35
N PHE A 84 14.86 11.99 28.57
CA PHE A 84 15.82 11.48 29.58
C PHE A 84 15.22 10.43 30.51
N LEU A 85 13.88 10.32 30.55
CA LEU A 85 13.16 9.41 31.45
C LEU A 85 12.57 8.19 30.75
N ARG A 86 12.55 8.19 29.41
CA ARG A 86 12.00 7.10 28.62
C ARG A 86 12.93 6.77 27.47
N GLU A 87 13.06 5.48 27.23
CA GLU A 87 13.76 4.99 26.05
C GLU A 87 12.93 5.24 24.78
N PRO A 88 13.58 5.45 23.62
CA PRO A 88 12.87 5.59 22.35
C PRO A 88 12.07 4.33 22.02
N ARG A 89 10.78 4.51 21.73
CA ARG A 89 9.93 3.44 21.19
C ARG A 89 9.91 3.48 19.67
N VAL A 90 10.96 2.96 19.05
CA VAL A 90 11.09 2.92 17.59
C VAL A 90 10.22 1.81 17.02
N VAL A 91 9.38 2.14 16.05
CA VAL A 91 8.53 1.20 15.32
C VAL A 91 8.68 1.45 13.83
N ARG A 92 8.82 0.39 13.04
CA ARG A 92 8.78 0.46 11.58
C ARG A 92 7.41 0.06 11.08
N VAL A 93 6.78 0.97 10.36
CA VAL A 93 5.49 0.75 9.70
C VAL A 93 5.69 0.52 8.21
N GLY A 94 4.90 -0.38 7.63
CA GLY A 94 4.85 -0.65 6.20
C GLY A 94 3.47 -0.36 5.64
N LEU A 95 3.42 0.23 4.46
CA LEU A 95 2.18 0.50 3.73
C LEU A 95 2.34 -0.14 2.35
N ILE A 96 1.36 -0.96 1.96
CA ILE A 96 1.34 -1.58 0.62
C ILE A 96 0.19 -1.00 -0.18
N GLN A 97 0.52 -0.54 -1.38
CA GLN A 97 -0.41 -0.19 -2.44
C GLN A 97 -0.15 -1.08 -3.65
N SER A 98 -1.22 -1.55 -4.30
CA SER A 98 -1.14 -2.43 -5.45
C SER A 98 -2.39 -2.34 -6.32
N SER A 99 -2.23 -2.65 -7.60
CA SER A 99 -3.31 -2.91 -8.53
C SER A 99 -3.73 -4.39 -8.52
N ILE A 100 -4.99 -4.65 -8.89
CA ILE A 100 -5.45 -6.00 -9.23
C ILE A 100 -4.61 -6.61 -10.36
N VAL A 101 -4.55 -7.94 -10.40
CA VAL A 101 -3.63 -8.65 -11.30
C VAL A 101 -4.32 -9.15 -12.57
N LEU A 102 -5.50 -9.76 -12.42
CA LEU A 102 -6.23 -10.36 -13.52
C LEU A 102 -7.46 -9.52 -13.92
N PRO A 103 -7.96 -9.66 -15.16
CA PRO A 103 -9.19 -9.01 -15.59
C PRO A 103 -10.38 -9.38 -14.69
N THR A 104 -11.24 -8.41 -14.45
CA THR A 104 -12.41 -8.54 -13.57
C THR A 104 -13.49 -9.50 -14.12
N THR A 105 -13.35 -9.93 -15.38
CA THR A 105 -14.20 -10.90 -16.06
C THR A 105 -13.81 -12.36 -15.79
N LEU A 106 -12.62 -12.64 -15.25
CA LEU A 106 -12.20 -13.99 -14.92
C LEU A 106 -12.88 -14.49 -13.64
N HIS A 107 -12.72 -15.78 -13.34
CA HIS A 107 -13.29 -16.39 -12.14
C HIS A 107 -12.73 -15.72 -10.88
N PHE A 108 -13.59 -15.44 -9.88
CA PHE A 108 -13.20 -14.69 -8.68
C PHE A 108 -12.07 -15.39 -7.91
N LEU A 109 -12.11 -16.72 -7.85
CA LEU A 109 -11.04 -17.52 -7.25
C LEU A 109 -9.67 -17.26 -7.90
N ASP A 110 -9.61 -17.15 -9.22
CA ASP A 110 -8.34 -16.91 -9.92
C ASP A 110 -7.85 -15.48 -9.70
N GLN A 111 -8.77 -14.50 -9.71
CA GLN A 111 -8.45 -13.11 -9.38
C GLN A 111 -7.85 -13.00 -7.98
N LYS A 112 -8.50 -13.61 -6.98
CA LYS A 112 -8.05 -13.61 -5.58
C LYS A 112 -6.69 -14.28 -5.42
N LYS A 113 -6.48 -15.45 -6.04
CA LYS A 113 -5.18 -16.15 -6.02
C LYS A 113 -4.06 -15.31 -6.62
N ALA A 114 -4.31 -14.63 -7.73
CA ALA A 114 -3.30 -13.78 -8.37
C ALA A 114 -2.94 -12.57 -7.49
N ILE A 115 -3.93 -11.97 -6.81
CA ILE A 115 -3.70 -10.93 -5.80
C ILE A 115 -2.83 -11.49 -4.67
N PHE A 116 -3.15 -12.66 -4.10
CA PHE A 116 -2.38 -13.26 -3.02
C PHE A 116 -0.91 -13.48 -3.41
N GLN A 117 -0.66 -13.99 -4.62
CA GLN A 117 0.68 -14.21 -5.13
C GLN A 117 1.48 -12.90 -5.23
N LYS A 118 0.88 -11.83 -5.77
CA LYS A 118 1.53 -10.51 -5.83
C LYS A 118 1.78 -9.94 -4.43
N LEU A 119 0.77 -9.96 -3.56
CA LEU A 119 0.85 -9.39 -2.22
C LEU A 119 1.84 -10.14 -1.34
N LYS A 120 1.97 -11.46 -1.49
CA LYS A 120 2.98 -12.25 -0.78
C LYS A 120 4.38 -11.68 -0.99
N LEU A 121 4.75 -11.32 -2.22
CA LEU A 121 6.05 -10.77 -2.56
C LEU A 121 6.29 -9.41 -1.88
N LEU A 122 5.27 -8.55 -1.88
CA LEU A 122 5.32 -7.24 -1.22
C LEU A 122 5.42 -7.36 0.30
N ILE A 123 4.67 -8.30 0.89
CA ILE A 123 4.71 -8.59 2.33
C ILE A 123 6.07 -9.20 2.71
N ASP A 124 6.62 -10.10 1.90
CA ASP A 124 7.94 -10.68 2.12
C ASP A 124 9.03 -9.57 2.10
N ALA A 125 8.94 -8.60 1.18
CA ALA A 125 9.84 -7.44 1.12
C ALA A 125 9.73 -6.53 2.36
N ALA A 126 8.51 -6.31 2.86
CA ALA A 126 8.28 -5.60 4.12
C ALA A 126 8.87 -6.36 5.32
N GLY A 127 8.65 -7.68 5.36
CA GLY A 127 9.15 -8.58 6.39
C GLY A 127 10.68 -8.58 6.49
N VAL A 128 11.40 -8.75 5.36
CA VAL A 128 12.88 -8.67 5.34
C VAL A 128 13.43 -7.27 5.59
N SER A 129 12.58 -6.24 5.50
CA SER A 129 12.91 -4.86 5.87
C SER A 129 12.67 -4.56 7.36
N GLY A 130 12.24 -5.57 8.15
CA GLY A 130 12.03 -5.44 9.59
C GLY A 130 10.81 -4.61 9.96
N VAL A 131 9.76 -4.61 9.12
CA VAL A 131 8.49 -3.94 9.43
C VAL A 131 7.82 -4.62 10.63
N ASN A 132 7.36 -3.82 11.59
CA ASN A 132 6.68 -4.32 12.78
C ASN A 132 5.16 -4.30 12.62
N ILE A 133 4.63 -3.32 11.88
CA ILE A 133 3.19 -3.17 11.60
C ILE A 133 3.02 -2.91 10.11
N LEU A 134 2.29 -3.77 9.43
CA LEU A 134 1.99 -3.67 8.01
C LEU A 134 0.50 -3.39 7.79
N CYS A 135 0.18 -2.45 6.90
CA CYS A 135 -1.20 -2.17 6.50
C CYS A 135 -1.39 -2.40 5.00
N LEU A 136 -2.46 -3.11 4.66
CA LEU A 136 -2.92 -3.29 3.29
C LEU A 136 -4.00 -2.26 2.95
N GLN A 137 -4.20 -1.99 1.67
CA GLN A 137 -5.24 -1.08 1.18
C GLN A 137 -6.67 -1.61 1.44
N GLU A 138 -7.66 -0.71 1.33
CA GLU A 138 -9.08 -1.07 1.45
C GLU A 138 -9.47 -2.16 0.44
N ALA A 139 -10.18 -3.19 0.92
CA ALA A 139 -10.68 -4.30 0.12
C ALA A 139 -9.61 -4.94 -0.80
N TRP A 140 -8.39 -5.11 -0.28
CA TRP A 140 -7.22 -5.51 -1.07
C TRP A 140 -7.38 -6.85 -1.82
N THR A 141 -8.33 -7.70 -1.41
CA THR A 141 -8.59 -9.03 -1.94
C THR A 141 -9.44 -9.05 -3.21
N MET A 142 -9.95 -7.90 -3.66
CA MET A 142 -10.91 -7.81 -4.74
C MET A 142 -10.75 -6.53 -5.60
N PRO A 143 -11.27 -6.52 -6.83
CA PRO A 143 -11.50 -5.27 -7.55
C PRO A 143 -12.46 -4.37 -6.77
N PHE A 144 -12.26 -3.05 -6.86
CA PHE A 144 -13.15 -2.08 -6.24
C PHE A 144 -14.46 -1.92 -7.05
N ALA A 145 -15.28 -2.96 -7.04
CA ALA A 145 -16.41 -3.14 -7.95
C ALA A 145 -17.72 -2.48 -7.49
N PHE A 146 -17.72 -1.78 -6.34
CA PHE A 146 -18.93 -1.16 -5.77
C PHE A 146 -19.57 -0.11 -6.69
N CYS A 147 -18.82 0.46 -7.64
CA CYS A 147 -19.34 1.34 -8.67
C CYS A 147 -20.38 0.67 -9.59
N THR A 148 -20.32 -0.65 -9.77
CA THR A 148 -21.25 -1.42 -10.61
C THR A 148 -22.60 -1.68 -9.93
N ARG A 149 -22.62 -1.69 -8.58
CA ARG A 149 -23.78 -2.04 -7.74
C ARG A 149 -24.30 -3.47 -7.91
N GLU A 150 -23.59 -4.33 -8.65
CA GLU A 150 -24.00 -5.71 -8.88
C GLU A 150 -23.71 -6.60 -7.65
N LYS A 151 -24.67 -7.43 -7.25
CA LYS A 151 -24.52 -8.26 -6.04
C LYS A 151 -23.55 -9.44 -6.20
N ARG A 152 -23.18 -9.83 -7.43
CA ARG A 152 -22.23 -10.93 -7.68
C ARG A 152 -20.90 -10.71 -6.95
N TRP A 153 -20.45 -9.46 -6.82
CA TRP A 153 -19.19 -9.11 -6.15
C TRP A 153 -19.18 -9.45 -4.66
N CYS A 154 -20.35 -9.67 -4.05
CA CYS A 154 -20.46 -10.13 -2.66
C CYS A 154 -19.88 -11.53 -2.44
N GLU A 155 -19.60 -12.30 -3.49
CA GLU A 155 -18.91 -13.60 -3.39
C GLU A 155 -17.46 -13.45 -2.91
N PHE A 156 -16.84 -12.28 -3.07
CA PHE A 156 -15.54 -11.97 -2.44
C PHE A 156 -15.62 -11.83 -0.91
N ALA A 157 -16.82 -11.75 -0.32
CA ALA A 157 -16.97 -11.56 1.12
C ALA A 157 -16.61 -12.84 1.90
N GLU A 158 -15.72 -12.69 2.87
CA GLU A 158 -15.19 -13.79 3.69
C GLU A 158 -15.53 -13.62 5.16
N PRO A 159 -15.66 -14.69 5.95
CA PRO A 159 -15.69 -14.55 7.40
C PRO A 159 -14.35 -13.99 7.91
N VAL A 160 -14.35 -13.48 9.14
CA VAL A 160 -13.17 -12.82 9.75
C VAL A 160 -11.96 -13.75 9.84
N ASP A 161 -12.18 -15.04 10.00
CA ASP A 161 -11.19 -16.11 10.04
C ASP A 161 -11.08 -16.87 8.70
N GLY A 162 -11.52 -16.25 7.61
CA GLY A 162 -11.48 -16.79 6.26
C GLY A 162 -10.07 -16.92 5.67
N GLU A 163 -10.01 -17.36 4.42
CA GLU A 163 -8.77 -17.68 3.70
C GLU A 163 -7.77 -16.51 3.67
N SER A 164 -8.24 -15.28 3.44
CA SER A 164 -7.38 -14.09 3.48
C SER A 164 -6.73 -13.85 4.83
N THR A 165 -7.46 -14.09 5.92
CA THR A 165 -6.91 -13.95 7.27
C THR A 165 -5.89 -15.04 7.55
N GLN A 166 -6.21 -16.31 7.24
CA GLN A 166 -5.31 -17.44 7.44
C GLN A 166 -3.99 -17.27 6.66
N PHE A 167 -4.07 -16.85 5.40
CA PHE A 167 -2.90 -16.51 4.59
C PHE A 167 -1.99 -15.47 5.26
N LEU A 168 -2.59 -14.42 5.85
CA LEU A 168 -1.83 -13.38 6.53
C LEU A 168 -1.35 -13.79 7.93
N GLN A 169 -2.03 -14.70 8.63
CA GLN A 169 -1.59 -15.22 9.93
C GLN A 169 -0.24 -15.93 9.82
N GLU A 170 -0.04 -16.71 8.76
CA GLU A 170 1.25 -17.37 8.47
C GLU A 170 2.38 -16.34 8.27
N LEU A 171 2.11 -15.28 7.50
CA LEU A 171 3.08 -14.22 7.22
C LEU A 171 3.36 -13.36 8.47
N ALA A 172 2.34 -13.09 9.27
CA ALA A 172 2.46 -12.37 10.53
C ALA A 172 3.40 -13.10 11.50
N GLN A 173 3.23 -14.42 11.65
CA GLN A 173 4.11 -15.26 12.46
C GLN A 173 5.53 -15.34 11.89
N LYS A 174 5.65 -15.61 10.59
CA LYS A 174 6.95 -15.73 9.90
C LYS A 174 7.84 -14.51 10.13
N TYR A 175 7.26 -13.32 10.11
CA TYR A 175 8.00 -12.06 10.21
C TYR A 175 7.90 -11.38 11.58
N ASN A 176 7.21 -11.98 12.55
CA ASN A 176 6.92 -11.36 13.84
C ASN A 176 6.32 -9.94 13.67
N MET A 177 5.31 -9.84 12.81
CA MET A 177 4.74 -8.59 12.28
C MET A 177 3.23 -8.54 12.50
N VAL A 178 2.73 -7.42 13.00
CA VAL A 178 1.28 -7.15 13.04
C VAL A 178 0.81 -6.79 11.63
N ILE A 179 -0.30 -7.36 11.18
CA ILE A 179 -0.86 -7.09 9.84
C ILE A 179 -2.31 -6.61 9.97
N ILE A 180 -2.60 -5.48 9.33
CA ILE A 180 -3.95 -4.90 9.20
C ILE A 180 -4.49 -5.27 7.82
N SER A 181 -5.60 -6.01 7.80
CA SER A 181 -6.21 -6.58 6.59
C SER A 181 -7.64 -6.04 6.39
N PRO A 182 -7.82 -4.99 5.58
CA PRO A 182 -9.15 -4.52 5.18
C PRO A 182 -9.77 -5.42 4.12
N ILE A 183 -10.86 -6.10 4.45
CA ILE A 183 -11.58 -7.02 3.55
C ILE A 183 -13.09 -6.71 3.52
N LEU A 184 -13.76 -7.31 2.54
CA LEU A 184 -15.21 -7.46 2.59
C LEU A 184 -15.55 -8.63 3.51
N GLU A 185 -16.15 -8.35 4.66
CA GLU A 185 -16.52 -9.36 5.65
C GLU A 185 -17.93 -9.89 5.38
N ARG A 186 -18.12 -11.20 5.49
CA ARG A 186 -19.42 -11.87 5.64
C ARG A 186 -19.61 -12.31 7.09
N ASP A 187 -20.55 -11.68 7.80
CA ASP A 187 -20.87 -12.00 9.18
C ASP A 187 -21.88 -13.15 9.26
N VAL A 188 -21.36 -14.38 9.22
CA VAL A 188 -22.15 -15.62 9.28
C VAL A 188 -23.00 -15.73 10.55
N ASN A 189 -22.57 -15.11 11.65
CA ASN A 189 -23.29 -15.15 12.93
C ASN A 189 -24.48 -14.18 12.97
N HIS A 190 -24.48 -13.18 12.10
CA HIS A 190 -25.54 -12.16 12.01
C HIS A 190 -26.18 -12.19 10.63
N GLY A 191 -26.59 -13.38 10.19
CA GLY A 191 -27.40 -13.58 8.99
C GLY A 191 -26.70 -13.22 7.68
N ASP A 192 -25.41 -13.55 7.57
CA ASP A 192 -24.57 -13.30 6.38
C ASP A 192 -24.51 -11.82 5.97
N THR A 193 -24.65 -10.90 6.93
CA THR A 193 -24.54 -9.47 6.67
C THR A 193 -23.13 -9.10 6.22
N ILE A 194 -23.05 -8.22 5.22
CA ILE A 194 -21.78 -7.86 4.59
C ILE A 194 -21.28 -6.53 5.14
N TRP A 195 -20.02 -6.48 5.54
CA TRP A 195 -19.37 -5.31 6.14
C TRP A 195 -18.04 -4.99 5.47
N ASN A 196 -17.67 -3.71 5.44
CA ASN A 196 -16.31 -3.32 5.17
C ASN A 196 -15.55 -3.32 6.50
N THR A 197 -14.52 -4.17 6.59
CA THR A 197 -13.93 -4.52 7.88
C THR A 197 -12.41 -4.55 7.80
N ALA A 198 -11.75 -3.83 8.70
CA ALA A 198 -10.33 -3.99 8.98
C ALA A 198 -10.13 -5.04 10.07
N ILE A 199 -9.44 -6.13 9.75
CA ILE A 199 -9.05 -7.19 10.69
C ILE A 199 -7.62 -6.93 11.14
N ILE A 200 -7.38 -7.00 12.46
CA ILE A 200 -6.06 -6.80 13.05
C ILE A 200 -5.50 -8.17 13.45
N ILE A 201 -4.45 -8.59 12.75
CA ILE A 201 -3.73 -9.85 12.99
C ILE A 201 -2.47 -9.54 13.78
N GLY A 202 -2.31 -10.17 14.94
CA GLY A 202 -1.16 -10.01 15.81
C GLY A 202 0.08 -10.70 15.25
N ASN A 203 1.25 -10.32 15.77
CA ASN A 203 2.55 -10.85 15.38
C ASN A 203 2.74 -12.35 15.71
N HIS A 204 1.91 -12.92 16.59
CA HIS A 204 1.83 -14.38 16.81
C HIS A 204 0.77 -15.06 15.93
N GLY A 205 0.23 -14.36 14.94
CA GLY A 205 -0.82 -14.85 14.05
C GLY A 205 -2.19 -14.96 14.71
N ASN A 206 -2.41 -14.50 15.94
CA ASN A 206 -3.74 -14.47 16.53
C ASN A 206 -4.55 -13.29 15.98
N ILE A 207 -5.86 -13.44 15.82
CA ILE A 207 -6.74 -12.30 15.52
C ILE A 207 -6.88 -11.47 16.81
N ILE A 208 -6.43 -10.23 16.79
CA ILE A 208 -6.56 -9.30 17.92
C ILE A 208 -7.98 -8.75 17.99
N GLY A 209 -8.55 -8.44 16.83
CA GLY A 209 -9.90 -7.90 16.72
C GLY A 209 -10.22 -7.42 15.31
N LYS A 210 -11.35 -6.73 15.17
CA LYS A 210 -11.83 -6.17 13.92
C LYS A 210 -12.49 -4.81 14.14
N HIS A 211 -12.50 -3.96 13.11
CA HIS A 211 -13.20 -2.69 13.08
C HIS A 211 -14.00 -2.56 11.78
N ARG A 212 -15.27 -2.18 11.89
CA ARG A 212 -16.20 -2.00 10.76
C ARG A 212 -16.38 -0.51 10.45
N LYS A 213 -16.48 -0.20 9.16
CA LYS A 213 -16.80 1.14 8.65
C LYS A 213 -18.24 1.53 8.92
#